data_AF-A0A4V1UQG2-F1
#
_entry.id   AF-A0A4V1UQG2-F1
#
_cell.length_a   1.000
_cell.length_b   1.000
_cell.length_c   1.000
_cell.angle_alpha   90.00
_cell.angle_beta   90.00
_cell.angle_gamma   90.00
#
_symmetry.space_group_name_H-M   'P 1'
#
loop_
_entity.id
_entity.type
_entity.pdbx_description
1 polymer ?
#
loop_
_entity_poly.entity_id
_entity_poly.type
_entity_poly.pdbx_seq_one_letter_code
_entity_poly.pdbx_strand_id
1 'polypeptide(L)'
;MVPLLVAVAFGLPAYRPTAENIRAAYARADAIGRESESRSFRIRLTPNWLDEGKRFWYSLDLGEDRREFWMVDATTGAKTPAFEDARLATALGYPVGKPPFRRIEFPAKDRMRFEYDTKAWTVNLTDYTTTTEALPERKPPAAPGPWRQDMNSPDRRPADSPDGKWTIAIRDRNVVLGAKGSELKPVTADGEEKGYYARTFWSPDSSRALVVKVKPGDRGKVWLLRSSPEGGGRAQL
;
A
#
# COMPACT_ATOMS: atom_id res chain seq x y z
N MET A 1 -70.13 3.14 -24.46
CA MET A 1 -69.55 1.78 -24.49
C MET A 1 -68.06 1.95 -24.81
N VAL A 2 -67.18 1.89 -23.82
CA VAL A 2 -65.72 2.10 -23.99
C VAL A 2 -65.04 0.74 -23.89
N PRO A 3 -64.20 0.32 -24.85
CA PRO A 3 -63.56 -1.00 -24.80
C PRO A 3 -62.34 -0.95 -23.88
N LEU A 4 -62.21 -1.97 -23.02
CA LEU A 4 -61.07 -2.16 -22.13
C LEU A 4 -59.92 -2.83 -22.90
N LEU A 5 -58.78 -2.16 -23.00
CA LEU A 5 -57.56 -2.70 -23.58
C LEU A 5 -56.76 -3.42 -22.46
N VAL A 6 -56.62 -4.73 -22.56
CA VAL A 6 -55.79 -5.53 -21.66
C VAL A 6 -54.37 -5.57 -22.21
N ALA A 7 -53.43 -4.95 -21.50
CA ALA A 7 -52.01 -5.09 -21.78
C ALA A 7 -51.45 -6.33 -21.07
N VAL A 8 -50.92 -7.29 -21.83
CA VAL A 8 -50.19 -8.44 -21.29
C VAL A 8 -48.71 -8.08 -21.23
N ALA A 9 -48.17 -7.98 -20.01
CA ALA A 9 -46.73 -7.79 -19.79
C ALA A 9 -46.02 -9.16 -19.81
N PHE A 10 -45.16 -9.41 -20.81
CA PHE A 10 -44.28 -10.57 -20.82
C PHE A 10 -43.12 -10.33 -19.83
N GLY A 11 -43.22 -10.92 -18.64
CA GLY A 11 -42.13 -10.94 -17.67
C GLY A 11 -40.96 -11.78 -18.19
N LEU A 12 -39.75 -11.21 -18.21
CA LEU A 12 -38.54 -11.97 -18.49
C LEU A 12 -38.40 -13.12 -17.47
N PRO A 13 -37.97 -14.32 -17.90
CA PRO A 13 -37.80 -15.45 -16.98
C PRO A 13 -36.75 -15.13 -15.92
N ALA A 14 -36.97 -15.64 -14.70
CA ALA A 14 -36.04 -15.47 -13.60
C ALA A 14 -34.65 -16.02 -13.96
N TYR A 15 -33.62 -15.19 -13.81
CA TYR A 15 -32.24 -15.57 -14.05
C TYR A 15 -31.82 -16.71 -13.10
N ARG A 16 -31.56 -17.90 -13.66
CA ARG A 16 -31.13 -19.10 -12.93
C ARG A 16 -29.75 -19.54 -13.44
N PRO A 17 -28.65 -18.97 -12.96
CA PRO A 17 -27.32 -19.33 -13.42
C PRO A 17 -26.92 -20.73 -12.94
N THR A 18 -26.22 -21.46 -13.80
CA THR A 18 -25.55 -22.71 -13.42
C THR A 18 -24.27 -22.40 -12.63
N ALA A 19 -23.71 -23.40 -11.95
CA ALA A 19 -22.43 -23.24 -11.25
C ALA A 19 -21.28 -22.83 -12.19
N GLU A 20 -21.32 -23.28 -13.44
CA GLU A 20 -20.37 -22.89 -14.48
C GLU A 20 -20.53 -21.42 -14.89
N ASN A 21 -21.78 -20.95 -15.06
CA ASN A 21 -22.07 -19.53 -15.34
C ASN A 21 -21.55 -18.63 -14.21
N ILE A 22 -21.73 -19.05 -12.96
CA ILE A 22 -21.21 -18.33 -11.79
C ILE A 22 -19.68 -18.30 -11.83
N ARG A 23 -19.01 -19.44 -12.01
CA ARG A 23 -17.53 -19.50 -12.08
C ARG A 23 -16.97 -18.63 -13.20
N ALA A 24 -17.58 -18.68 -14.38
CA ALA A 24 -17.17 -17.84 -15.51
C ALA A 24 -17.41 -16.35 -15.25
N ALA A 25 -18.49 -15.99 -14.54
CA ALA A 25 -18.75 -14.61 -14.15
C ALA A 25 -17.70 -14.08 -13.15
N TYR A 26 -17.30 -14.89 -12.16
CA TYR A 26 -16.22 -14.54 -11.24
C TYR A 26 -14.86 -14.45 -11.93
N ALA A 27 -14.54 -15.41 -12.83
CA ALA A 27 -13.30 -15.34 -13.61
C ALA A 27 -13.24 -14.07 -14.47
N ARG A 28 -14.37 -13.65 -15.07
CA ARG A 28 -14.46 -12.37 -15.78
C ARG A 28 -14.34 -11.18 -14.83
N ALA A 29 -15.00 -11.19 -13.68
CA ALA A 29 -14.89 -10.12 -12.68
C ALA A 29 -13.44 -9.92 -12.20
N ASP A 30 -12.74 -11.02 -11.93
CA ASP A 30 -11.31 -11.03 -11.53
C ASP A 30 -10.37 -10.62 -12.69
N ALA A 31 -10.81 -10.80 -13.93
CA ALA A 31 -10.08 -10.34 -15.11
C ALA A 31 -10.32 -8.85 -15.39
N ILE A 32 -11.54 -8.32 -15.20
CA ILE A 32 -11.89 -6.92 -15.49
C ILE A 32 -11.00 -5.93 -14.75
N GLY A 33 -10.70 -6.18 -13.46
CA GLY A 33 -9.78 -5.32 -12.70
C GLY A 33 -8.39 -5.29 -13.33
N ARG A 34 -7.83 -6.47 -13.62
CA ARG A 34 -6.51 -6.63 -14.26
C ARG A 34 -6.47 -6.03 -15.67
N GLU A 35 -7.49 -6.26 -16.48
CA GLU A 35 -7.59 -5.75 -17.85
C GLU A 35 -7.75 -4.22 -17.86
N SER A 36 -8.55 -3.67 -16.96
CA SER A 36 -8.76 -2.21 -16.85
C SER A 36 -7.50 -1.49 -16.37
N GLU A 37 -6.79 -2.05 -15.38
CA GLU A 37 -5.49 -1.54 -14.94
C GLU A 37 -4.44 -1.64 -16.06
N SER A 38 -4.46 -2.72 -16.84
CA SER A 38 -3.53 -2.93 -17.97
C SER A 38 -3.80 -2.08 -19.21
N ARG A 39 -4.89 -1.31 -19.26
CA ARG A 39 -5.24 -0.43 -20.40
C ARG A 39 -5.24 1.05 -20.03
N SER A 40 -5.13 1.37 -18.75
CA SER A 40 -5.18 2.72 -18.20
C SER A 40 -3.77 3.24 -17.94
N PHE A 41 -2.99 3.48 -18.99
CA PHE A 41 -1.64 4.05 -18.84
C PHE A 41 -1.69 5.58 -18.75
N ARG A 42 -0.74 6.18 -18.02
CA ARG A 42 -0.52 7.65 -17.93
C ARG A 42 -1.61 8.47 -17.22
N ILE A 43 -2.59 7.84 -16.57
CA ILE A 43 -3.67 8.56 -15.86
C ILE A 43 -3.23 9.01 -14.45
N ARG A 44 -2.28 8.30 -13.84
CA ARG A 44 -1.68 8.64 -12.55
C ARG A 44 -0.17 8.65 -12.66
N LEU A 45 0.44 9.73 -12.18
CA LEU A 45 1.87 9.86 -12.00
C LEU A 45 2.15 9.79 -10.49
N THR A 46 3.00 8.85 -10.08
CA THR A 46 3.46 8.74 -8.69
C THR A 46 4.89 9.26 -8.61
N PRO A 47 5.09 10.52 -8.17
CA PRO A 47 6.43 11.10 -8.09
C PRO A 47 7.18 10.54 -6.88
N ASN A 48 8.44 10.17 -7.10
CA ASN A 48 9.37 9.82 -6.04
C ASN A 48 10.36 10.97 -5.88
N TRP A 49 10.16 11.78 -4.85
CA TRP A 49 10.91 13.02 -4.63
C TRP A 49 12.33 12.77 -4.14
N LEU A 50 13.26 13.58 -4.65
CA LEU A 50 14.69 13.63 -4.36
C LEU A 50 15.08 15.08 -4.04
N ASP A 51 16.27 15.29 -3.49
CA ASP A 51 16.87 16.60 -3.27
C ASP A 51 15.93 17.62 -2.62
N GLU A 52 15.28 17.22 -1.51
CA GLU A 52 14.34 18.08 -0.77
C GLU A 52 13.20 18.66 -1.63
N GLY A 53 12.77 17.90 -2.64
CA GLY A 53 11.67 18.28 -3.52
C GLY A 53 12.09 19.03 -4.80
N LYS A 54 13.39 19.19 -5.06
CA LYS A 54 13.87 19.86 -6.27
C LYS A 54 13.88 18.96 -7.51
N ARG A 55 13.91 17.64 -7.31
CA ARG A 55 13.88 16.65 -8.39
C ARG A 55 12.95 15.50 -8.00
N PHE A 56 12.40 14.81 -8.99
CA PHE A 56 11.70 13.56 -8.75
C PHE A 56 11.83 12.63 -9.94
N TRP A 57 11.70 11.34 -9.69
CA TRP A 57 11.53 10.36 -10.76
C TRP A 57 10.14 9.73 -10.73
N TYR A 58 9.67 9.28 -11.89
CA TYR A 58 8.47 8.46 -11.99
C TYR A 58 8.67 7.37 -13.04
N SER A 59 7.86 6.31 -12.94
CA SER A 59 7.79 5.29 -13.97
C SER A 59 6.50 5.39 -14.76
N LEU A 60 6.58 5.00 -16.03
CA LEU A 60 5.43 4.83 -16.90
C LEU A 60 5.35 3.37 -17.32
N ASP A 61 4.27 2.71 -16.94
CA ASP A 61 3.92 1.42 -17.50
C ASP A 61 3.35 1.61 -18.91
N LEU A 62 3.84 0.82 -19.87
CA LEU A 62 3.46 0.88 -21.29
C LEU A 62 2.78 -0.42 -21.78
N GLY A 63 2.46 -1.33 -20.86
CA GLY A 63 1.93 -2.66 -21.13
C GLY A 63 3.01 -3.65 -21.59
N GLU A 64 2.66 -4.94 -21.57
CA GLU A 64 3.56 -6.05 -21.98
C GLU A 64 4.92 -6.03 -21.26
N ASP A 65 4.88 -5.73 -19.96
CA ASP A 65 6.03 -5.53 -19.06
C ASP A 65 7.01 -4.42 -19.47
N ARG A 66 6.62 -3.58 -20.45
CA ARG A 66 7.41 -2.42 -20.81
C ARG A 66 7.24 -1.30 -19.82
N ARG A 67 8.36 -0.67 -19.46
CA ARG A 67 8.38 0.47 -18.55
C ARG A 67 9.47 1.45 -18.91
N GLU A 68 9.13 2.73 -18.83
CA GLU A 68 10.08 3.84 -18.89
C GLU A 68 10.27 4.46 -17.52
N PHE A 69 11.47 4.98 -17.26
CA PHE A 69 11.78 5.75 -16.06
C PHE A 69 12.25 7.14 -16.46
N TRP A 70 11.62 8.14 -15.87
CA TRP A 70 11.86 9.54 -16.18
C TRP A 70 12.31 10.28 -14.93
N MET A 71 13.33 11.10 -15.06
CA MET A 71 13.78 12.09 -14.09
C MET A 71 13.26 13.46 -14.50
N VAL A 72 12.79 14.23 -13.51
CA VAL A 72 12.29 15.59 -13.71
C VAL A 72 12.96 16.52 -12.72
N ASP A 73 13.50 17.61 -13.23
CA ASP A 73 13.85 18.78 -12.43
C ASP A 73 12.59 19.61 -12.19
N ALA A 74 12.15 19.69 -10.93
CA ALA A 74 10.92 20.37 -10.57
C ALA A 74 11.05 21.91 -10.60
N THR A 75 12.28 22.44 -10.67
CA THR A 75 12.53 23.88 -10.71
C THR A 75 12.43 24.41 -12.15
N THR A 76 12.96 23.65 -13.10
CA THR A 76 13.03 24.02 -14.52
C THR A 76 11.97 23.33 -15.38
N GLY A 77 11.37 22.23 -14.89
CA GLY A 77 10.49 21.37 -15.67
C GLY A 77 11.24 20.47 -16.66
N ALA A 78 12.57 20.48 -16.67
CA ALA A 78 13.37 19.65 -17.57
C ALA A 78 13.15 18.17 -17.26
N LYS A 79 12.80 17.40 -18.29
CA LYS A 79 12.52 15.97 -18.21
C LYS A 79 13.56 15.19 -19.02
N THR A 80 14.21 14.23 -18.39
CA THR A 80 15.23 13.36 -18.99
C THR A 80 14.99 11.90 -18.61
N PRO A 81 15.48 10.92 -19.39
CA PRO A 81 15.51 9.53 -18.95
C PRO A 81 16.25 9.41 -17.61
N ALA A 82 15.76 8.57 -16.70
CA ALA A 82 16.41 8.36 -15.41
C ALA A 82 17.75 7.59 -15.55
N PHE A 83 17.89 6.82 -16.63
CA PHE A 83 19.09 6.08 -17.04
C PHE A 83 18.98 5.74 -18.54
N GLU A 84 20.09 5.32 -19.15
CA GLU A 84 20.13 4.78 -20.51
C GLU A 84 19.76 3.30 -20.48
N ASP A 85 18.51 3.00 -20.84
CA ASP A 85 17.97 1.65 -20.75
C ASP A 85 18.75 0.63 -21.59
N ALA A 86 19.24 1.00 -22.78
CA ALA A 86 20.04 0.09 -23.62
C ALA A 86 21.36 -0.36 -22.95
N ARG A 87 22.04 0.55 -22.23
CA ARG A 87 23.29 0.23 -21.52
C ARG A 87 23.02 -0.62 -20.30
N LEU A 88 21.96 -0.31 -19.56
CA LEU A 88 21.55 -1.08 -18.38
C LEU A 88 21.05 -2.49 -18.75
N ALA A 89 20.26 -2.59 -19.81
CA ALA A 89 19.80 -3.84 -20.42
C ALA A 89 20.98 -4.75 -20.77
N THR A 90 22.03 -4.18 -21.37
CA THR A 90 23.26 -4.90 -21.69
C THR A 90 24.00 -5.36 -20.43
N ALA A 91 24.13 -4.49 -19.43
CA ALA A 91 24.87 -4.80 -18.19
C ALA A 91 24.19 -5.88 -17.33
N LEU A 92 22.85 -5.94 -17.34
CA LEU A 92 22.06 -6.85 -16.49
C LEU A 92 21.46 -8.04 -17.25
N GLY A 93 21.49 -8.03 -18.58
CA GLY A 93 20.95 -9.10 -19.41
C GLY A 93 19.42 -9.15 -19.45
N TYR A 94 18.76 -7.99 -19.66
CA TYR A 94 17.31 -7.94 -19.89
C TYR A 94 16.97 -7.27 -21.25
N PRO A 95 15.78 -7.50 -21.83
CA PRO A 95 15.39 -6.85 -23.08
C PRO A 95 15.17 -5.34 -22.92
N VAL A 96 15.70 -4.53 -23.84
CA VAL A 96 15.48 -3.08 -23.88
C VAL A 96 13.98 -2.74 -23.78
N GLY A 97 13.65 -1.85 -22.87
CA GLY A 97 12.31 -1.38 -22.54
C GLY A 97 11.59 -2.24 -21.50
N LYS A 98 12.17 -3.36 -21.05
CA LYS A 98 11.56 -4.31 -20.10
C LYS A 98 12.41 -4.51 -18.84
N PRO A 99 12.68 -3.43 -18.08
CA PRO A 99 13.47 -3.53 -16.85
C PRO A 99 12.74 -4.42 -15.82
N PRO A 100 13.45 -5.35 -15.16
CA PRO A 100 12.84 -6.35 -14.28
C PRO A 100 12.54 -5.81 -12.86
N PHE A 101 12.56 -4.49 -12.68
CA PHE A 101 12.34 -3.81 -11.41
C PHE A 101 11.33 -2.68 -11.57
N ARG A 102 10.67 -2.33 -10.45
CA ARG A 102 9.68 -1.24 -10.40
C ARG A 102 10.16 -0.02 -9.62
N ARG A 103 11.01 -0.26 -8.62
CA ARG A 103 11.48 0.74 -7.67
C ARG A 103 12.97 0.96 -7.89
N ILE A 104 13.34 2.23 -8.08
CA ILE A 104 14.71 2.68 -8.17
C ILE A 104 14.98 3.72 -7.08
N GLU A 105 16.21 3.76 -6.59
CA GLU A 105 16.68 4.70 -5.60
C GLU A 105 17.99 5.31 -6.09
N PHE A 106 18.27 6.55 -5.71
CA PHE A 106 19.49 7.26 -6.10
C PHE A 106 20.30 7.59 -4.84
N PRO A 107 21.12 6.66 -4.33
CA PRO A 107 21.97 6.92 -3.18
C PRO A 107 23.03 8.01 -3.44
N ALA A 108 23.37 8.25 -4.71
CA ALA A 108 24.19 9.37 -5.17
C ALA A 108 23.76 9.78 -6.58
N LYS A 109 24.25 10.92 -7.09
CA LYS A 109 23.88 11.42 -8.43
C LYS A 109 24.27 10.47 -9.58
N ASP A 110 25.36 9.75 -9.41
CA ASP A 110 25.93 8.79 -10.37
C ASP A 110 25.59 7.33 -10.02
N ARG A 111 24.76 7.09 -9.00
CA ARG A 111 24.45 5.74 -8.51
C ARG A 111 22.95 5.50 -8.48
N MET A 112 22.54 4.38 -9.06
CA MET A 112 21.17 3.88 -8.98
C MET A 112 21.16 2.53 -8.26
N ARG A 113 20.25 2.36 -7.30
CA ARG A 113 20.01 1.10 -6.58
C ARG A 113 18.61 0.57 -6.86
N PHE A 114 18.48 -0.74 -7.06
CA PHE A 114 17.19 -1.42 -7.19
C PHE A 114 17.29 -2.88 -6.72
N GLU A 115 16.15 -3.48 -6.40
CA GLU A 115 16.04 -4.90 -6.04
C GLU A 115 15.68 -5.71 -7.28
N TYR A 116 16.46 -6.76 -7.56
CA TYR A 116 16.20 -7.71 -8.64
C TYR A 116 16.87 -9.04 -8.32
N ASP A 117 16.18 -10.16 -8.58
CA ASP A 117 16.69 -11.52 -8.39
C ASP A 117 17.28 -11.76 -6.98
N THR A 118 16.52 -11.40 -5.94
CA THR A 118 16.90 -11.50 -4.51
C THR A 118 18.15 -10.70 -4.09
N LYS A 119 18.68 -9.87 -4.99
CA LYS A 119 19.85 -9.03 -4.76
C LYS A 119 19.46 -7.55 -4.81
N ALA A 120 20.16 -6.76 -4.02
CA ALA A 120 20.21 -5.32 -4.22
C ALA A 120 21.34 -5.03 -5.21
N TRP A 121 20.99 -4.47 -6.36
CA TRP A 121 21.93 -4.04 -7.37
C TRP A 121 22.23 -2.56 -7.18
N THR A 122 23.50 -2.19 -7.25
CA THR A 122 23.93 -0.79 -7.36
C THR A 122 24.68 -0.62 -8.67
N VAL A 123 24.29 0.38 -9.44
CA VAL A 123 24.82 0.63 -10.79
C VAL A 123 25.42 2.03 -10.85
N ASN A 124 26.62 2.13 -11.40
CA ASN A 124 27.21 3.40 -11.81
C ASN A 124 26.53 3.89 -13.10
N LEU A 125 25.94 5.07 -13.10
CA LEU A 125 25.25 5.61 -14.29
C LEU A 125 26.22 6.15 -15.36
N THR A 126 27.52 6.23 -15.06
CA THR A 126 28.55 6.70 -16.00
C THR A 126 29.05 5.57 -16.90
N ASP A 127 29.48 4.47 -16.28
CA ASP A 127 30.09 3.32 -16.97
C ASP A 127 29.21 2.06 -16.96
N TYR A 128 28.07 2.08 -16.25
CA TYR A 128 27.15 0.95 -16.07
C TYR A 128 27.78 -0.28 -15.41
N THR A 129 28.87 -0.08 -14.66
CA THR A 129 29.39 -1.11 -13.75
C THR A 129 28.40 -1.41 -12.64
N THR A 130 28.23 -2.69 -12.34
CA THR A 130 27.23 -3.18 -11.38
C THR A 130 27.90 -3.86 -10.21
N THR A 131 27.44 -3.55 -8.99
CA THR A 131 27.75 -4.32 -7.78
C THR A 131 26.47 -4.88 -7.20
N THR A 132 26.55 -6.07 -6.60
CA THR A 132 25.40 -6.71 -5.96
C THR A 132 25.67 -6.98 -4.50
N GLU A 133 24.64 -6.81 -3.70
CA GLU A 133 24.58 -7.19 -2.30
C GLU A 133 23.41 -8.16 -2.12
N ALA A 134 23.60 -9.21 -1.31
CA ALA A 134 22.49 -10.08 -0.94
C ALA A 134 21.48 -9.27 -0.13
N LEU A 135 20.19 -9.36 -0.47
CA LEU A 135 19.19 -8.74 0.39
C LEU A 135 19.20 -9.45 1.75
N PRO A 136 19.07 -8.71 2.85
CA PRO A 136 18.89 -9.33 4.16
C PRO A 136 17.66 -10.24 4.09
N GLU A 137 17.73 -11.39 4.76
CA GLU A 137 16.60 -12.30 4.86
C GLU A 137 15.40 -11.50 5.39
N ARG A 138 14.40 -11.26 4.53
CA ARG A 138 13.18 -10.60 4.96
C ARG A 138 12.49 -11.58 5.88
N LYS A 139 12.59 -11.35 7.20
CA LYS A 139 11.71 -12.02 8.15
C LYS A 139 10.29 -11.82 7.62
N PRO A 140 9.53 -12.89 7.35
CA PRO A 140 8.15 -12.74 6.96
C PRO A 140 7.50 -11.82 8.00
N PRO A 141 6.66 -10.85 7.57
CA PRO A 141 5.95 -10.03 8.52
C PRO A 141 5.36 -10.96 9.57
N ALA A 142 5.59 -10.66 10.85
CA ALA A 142 5.04 -11.46 11.93
C ALA A 142 3.56 -11.71 11.60
N ALA A 143 3.12 -12.96 11.70
CA ALA A 143 1.74 -13.31 11.40
C ALA A 143 0.85 -12.25 12.04
N PRO A 144 -0.07 -11.62 11.28
CA PRO A 144 -0.86 -10.52 11.81
C PRO A 144 -1.41 -10.98 13.16
N GLY A 145 -1.12 -10.20 14.20
CA GLY A 145 -1.62 -10.50 15.54
C GLY A 145 -3.14 -10.71 15.46
N PRO A 146 -3.74 -11.42 16.44
CA PRO A 146 -5.17 -11.69 16.43
C PRO A 146 -5.91 -10.41 16.07
N TRP A 147 -6.85 -10.49 15.12
CA TRP A 147 -7.63 -9.34 14.66
C TRP A 147 -8.19 -8.61 15.88
N ARG A 148 -7.54 -7.50 16.25
CA ARG A 148 -7.99 -6.66 17.35
C ARG A 148 -9.06 -5.76 16.79
N GLN A 149 -10.31 -6.13 17.04
CA GLN A 149 -11.47 -5.30 16.73
C GLN A 149 -11.39 -3.95 17.45
N ASP A 150 -10.66 -3.89 18.58
CA ASP A 150 -10.30 -2.68 19.26
C ASP A 150 -9.07 -2.01 18.65
N MET A 151 -9.17 -0.71 18.42
CA MET A 151 -8.01 0.14 18.05
C MET A 151 -7.02 0.30 19.23
N ASN A 152 -7.35 -0.30 20.38
CA ASN A 152 -6.53 -0.41 21.58
C ASN A 152 -5.50 -1.53 21.40
N SER A 153 -4.48 -1.31 20.58
CA SER A 153 -3.31 -2.19 20.64
C SER A 153 -2.51 -1.84 21.90
N PRO A 154 -2.29 -2.79 22.82
CA PRO A 154 -1.42 -2.57 23.99
C PRO A 154 0.03 -2.21 23.61
N ASP A 155 0.43 -2.51 22.37
CA ASP A 155 1.80 -2.37 21.87
C ASP A 155 1.95 -1.35 20.73
N ARG A 156 1.24 -0.22 20.77
CA ARG A 156 1.61 0.87 19.86
C ARG A 156 2.93 1.48 20.31
N ARG A 157 3.96 1.27 19.49
CA ARG A 157 5.27 1.91 19.68
C ARG A 157 5.07 3.41 19.94
N PRO A 158 5.75 3.98 20.95
CA PRO A 158 5.79 5.42 21.14
C PRO A 158 6.12 6.13 19.83
N ALA A 159 5.44 7.24 19.56
CA ALA A 159 5.62 8.02 18.35
C ALA A 159 6.45 9.26 18.66
N ASP A 160 7.58 9.40 17.99
CA ASP A 160 8.43 10.57 18.12
C ASP A 160 7.93 11.71 17.22
N SER A 161 8.09 12.96 17.68
CA SER A 161 7.87 14.14 16.87
C SER A 161 8.86 14.17 15.69
N PRO A 162 8.50 14.79 14.54
CA PRO A 162 9.39 14.91 13.39
C PRO A 162 10.73 15.59 13.70
N ASP A 163 10.75 16.55 14.62
CA ASP A 163 11.98 17.20 15.10
C ASP A 163 12.78 16.37 16.12
N GLY A 164 12.27 15.19 16.50
CA GLY A 164 12.90 14.24 17.40
C GLY A 164 12.93 14.65 18.87
N LYS A 165 12.25 15.72 19.29
CA LYS A 165 12.33 16.23 20.67
C LYS A 165 11.31 15.63 21.63
N TRP A 166 10.17 15.17 21.12
CA TRP A 166 9.06 14.71 21.94
C TRP A 166 8.67 13.29 21.59
N THR A 167 8.18 12.56 22.57
CA THR A 167 7.62 11.21 22.40
C THR A 167 6.22 11.19 23.00
N ILE A 168 5.23 10.82 22.19
CA ILE A 168 3.85 10.58 22.62
C ILE A 168 3.56 9.08 22.59
N ALA A 169 2.86 8.58 23.59
CA ALA A 169 2.42 7.19 23.63
C ALA A 169 1.04 7.06 24.26
N ILE A 170 0.46 5.87 24.14
CA ILE A 170 -0.76 5.51 24.84
C ILE A 170 -0.39 4.45 25.88
N ARG A 171 -0.64 4.74 27.15
CA ARG A 171 -0.43 3.83 28.29
C ARG A 171 -1.69 3.82 29.14
N ASP A 172 -2.13 2.64 29.54
CA ASP A 172 -3.34 2.46 30.38
C ASP A 172 -4.55 3.24 29.85
N ARG A 173 -4.78 3.15 28.53
CA ARG A 173 -5.87 3.84 27.79
C ARG A 173 -5.79 5.37 27.77
N ASN A 174 -4.72 5.96 28.29
CA ASN A 174 -4.47 7.39 28.38
C ASN A 174 -3.28 7.82 27.53
N VAL A 175 -3.25 9.11 27.19
CA VAL A 175 -2.14 9.73 26.48
C VAL A 175 -1.03 10.08 27.46
N VAL A 176 0.19 9.68 27.15
CA VAL A 176 1.39 10.13 27.84
C VAL A 176 2.32 10.86 26.88
N LEU A 177 2.99 11.90 27.36
CA LEU A 177 3.88 12.77 26.58
C LEU A 177 5.10 13.14 27.42
N GLY A 178 6.26 13.24 26.78
CA GLY A 178 7.49 13.73 27.42
C GLY A 178 8.57 14.01 26.39
N ALA A 179 9.66 14.63 26.84
CA ALA A 179 10.85 14.78 26.01
C ALA A 179 11.40 13.39 25.63
N LYS A 180 11.92 13.25 24.42
CA LYS A 180 12.45 11.98 23.93
C LYS A 180 13.57 11.49 24.84
N GLY A 181 13.49 10.21 25.24
CA GLY A 181 14.44 9.59 26.17
C GLY A 181 14.22 9.94 27.65
N SER A 182 13.20 10.73 27.98
CA SER A 182 12.81 11.05 29.36
C SER A 182 11.57 10.28 29.79
N GLU A 183 11.19 10.41 31.06
CA GLU A 183 9.92 9.89 31.58
C GLU A 183 8.73 10.52 30.85
N LEU A 184 7.78 9.68 30.42
CA LEU A 184 6.53 10.12 29.78
C LEU A 184 5.45 10.31 30.84
N LYS A 185 4.83 11.50 30.88
CA LYS A 185 3.82 11.85 31.87
C LYS A 185 2.43 11.82 31.28
N PRO A 186 1.40 11.41 32.04
CA PRO A 186 0.03 11.45 31.57
C PRO A 186 -0.40 12.89 31.28
N VAL A 187 -1.00 13.08 30.11
CA VAL A 187 -1.67 14.34 29.72
C VAL A 187 -3.19 14.18 29.67
N THR A 188 -3.68 12.95 29.77
CA THR A 188 -5.10 12.61 29.98
C THR A 188 -5.23 11.65 31.15
N ALA A 189 -6.40 11.62 31.78
CA ALA A 189 -6.72 10.72 32.89
C ALA A 189 -8.11 10.05 32.76
N ASP A 190 -8.83 10.31 31.68
CA ASP A 190 -10.22 9.91 31.45
C ASP A 190 -10.37 8.72 30.48
N GLY A 191 -9.28 7.97 30.27
CA GLY A 191 -9.24 6.74 29.48
C GLY A 191 -9.77 5.53 30.24
N GLU A 192 -10.83 4.91 29.72
CA GLU A 192 -11.49 3.73 30.29
C GLU A 192 -11.94 2.73 29.21
N GLU A 193 -12.46 1.56 29.60
CA GLU A 193 -12.86 0.50 28.65
C GLU A 193 -13.89 0.96 27.61
N LYS A 194 -14.85 1.81 28.02
CA LYS A 194 -15.91 2.36 27.16
C LYS A 194 -15.51 3.69 26.49
N GLY A 195 -14.29 4.16 26.69
CA GLY A 195 -13.82 5.45 26.20
C GLY A 195 -12.32 5.60 26.35
N TYR A 196 -11.54 5.14 25.38
CA TYR A 196 -10.07 5.10 25.47
C TYR A 196 -9.41 5.91 24.36
N TYR A 197 -8.20 6.38 24.60
CA TYR A 197 -7.39 7.01 23.56
C TYR A 197 -6.72 5.92 22.69
N ALA A 198 -6.70 6.15 21.39
CA ALA A 198 -6.12 5.30 20.36
C ALA A 198 -5.49 6.19 19.28
N ARG A 199 -4.42 5.70 18.62
CA ARG A 199 -3.69 6.40 17.53
C ARG A 199 -3.15 7.78 17.90
N THR A 200 -1.91 8.03 17.52
CA THR A 200 -1.26 9.33 17.68
C THR A 200 -0.72 9.79 16.34
N PHE A 201 -0.80 11.10 16.08
CA PHE A 201 -0.27 11.72 14.87
C PHE A 201 0.42 13.01 15.25
N TRP A 202 1.67 13.17 14.85
CA TRP A 202 2.35 14.46 14.97
C TRP A 202 2.04 15.34 13.76
N SER A 203 1.89 16.64 14.00
CA SER A 203 1.93 17.62 12.92
C SER A 203 3.34 17.62 12.30
N PRO A 204 3.48 17.84 10.99
CA PRO A 204 4.78 17.84 10.32
C PRO A 204 5.78 18.88 10.89
N ASP A 205 5.26 19.99 11.43
CA ASP A 205 6.03 21.06 12.07
C ASP A 205 6.36 20.76 13.55
N SER A 206 6.02 19.57 14.07
CA SER A 206 6.23 19.14 15.45
C SER A 206 5.52 19.97 16.55
N SER A 207 4.65 20.92 16.18
CA SER A 207 4.03 21.84 17.14
C SER A 207 2.79 21.26 17.84
N ARG A 208 2.16 20.24 17.26
CA ARG A 208 0.90 19.66 17.74
C ARG A 208 0.89 18.15 17.56
N ALA A 209 0.09 17.47 18.38
CA ALA A 209 -0.27 16.08 18.17
C ALA A 209 -1.80 15.92 18.17
N LEU A 210 -2.30 15.07 17.27
CA LEU A 210 -3.68 14.61 17.26
C LEU A 210 -3.74 13.22 17.90
N VAL A 211 -4.72 13.03 18.77
CA VAL A 211 -5.04 11.73 19.37
C VAL A 211 -6.51 11.41 19.14
N VAL A 212 -6.84 10.16 18.82
CA VAL A 212 -8.24 9.75 18.61
C VAL A 212 -8.80 9.15 19.89
N LYS A 213 -9.85 9.75 20.46
CA LYS A 213 -10.62 9.09 21.54
C LYS A 213 -11.70 8.21 20.92
N VAL A 214 -11.70 6.92 21.28
CA VAL A 214 -12.61 5.92 20.76
C VAL A 214 -13.65 5.57 21.82
N LYS A 215 -14.93 5.71 21.46
CA LYS A 215 -16.05 5.14 22.19
C LYS A 215 -16.55 3.93 21.38
N PRO A 216 -16.26 2.69 21.78
CA PRO A 216 -16.73 1.52 21.06
C PRO A 216 -18.26 1.45 21.13
N GLY A 217 -18.90 1.14 20.00
CA GLY A 217 -20.30 0.76 19.96
C GLY A 217 -20.50 -0.70 20.37
N ASP A 218 -21.74 -1.18 20.28
CA ASP A 218 -22.10 -2.56 20.55
C ASP A 218 -21.35 -3.51 19.59
N ARG A 219 -20.68 -4.53 20.17
CA ARG A 219 -19.92 -5.52 19.41
C ARG A 219 -20.74 -6.80 19.29
N GLY A 220 -21.28 -7.05 18.09
CA GLY A 220 -21.84 -8.36 17.75
C GLY A 220 -20.74 -9.40 17.55
N LYS A 221 -20.99 -10.64 17.99
CA LYS A 221 -20.12 -11.77 17.64
C LYS A 221 -20.36 -12.12 16.16
N VAL A 222 -19.31 -12.04 15.34
CA VAL A 222 -19.33 -12.55 13.97
C VAL A 222 -18.56 -13.86 13.95
N TRP A 223 -19.20 -14.92 13.45
CA TRP A 223 -18.59 -16.23 13.32
C TRP A 223 -17.99 -16.38 11.93
N LEU A 224 -16.77 -16.92 11.86
CA LEU A 224 -16.17 -17.31 10.58
C LEU A 224 -16.71 -18.68 10.20
N LEU A 225 -17.30 -18.79 9.02
CA LEU A 225 -17.76 -20.07 8.49
C LEU A 225 -16.65 -20.71 7.65
N ARG A 226 -16.24 -21.92 7.98
CA ARG A 226 -15.39 -22.75 7.12
C ARG A 226 -16.25 -23.32 5.99
N SER A 227 -16.24 -22.65 4.84
CA SER A 227 -17.02 -23.03 3.65
C SER A 227 -16.48 -24.24 2.90
N SER A 228 -15.24 -24.65 3.15
CA SER A 228 -14.62 -25.85 2.55
C SER A 228 -13.79 -26.61 3.59
N PRO A 229 -14.42 -27.52 4.36
CA PRO A 229 -13.71 -28.41 5.29
C PRO A 229 -12.75 -29.35 4.55
N GLU A 230 -11.64 -29.74 5.20
CA GLU A 230 -10.63 -30.64 4.61
C GLU A 230 -11.20 -32.01 4.19
N GLY A 231 -12.24 -32.48 4.86
CA GLY A 231 -12.97 -33.70 4.49
C GLY A 231 -14.05 -33.52 3.42
N GLY A 232 -14.25 -32.31 2.89
CA GLY A 232 -15.42 -31.96 2.08
C GLY A 232 -16.71 -31.88 2.90
N GLY A 233 -17.83 -31.54 2.26
CA GLY A 233 -19.16 -31.50 2.88
C GLY A 233 -19.65 -30.09 3.25
N ARG A 234 -20.70 -30.02 4.09
CA ARG A 234 -21.37 -28.76 4.44
C ARG A 234 -20.44 -27.85 5.23
N ALA A 235 -20.66 -26.55 5.07
CA ALA A 235 -19.91 -25.53 5.79
C ALA A 235 -20.07 -25.69 7.32
N GLN A 236 -18.99 -25.44 8.05
CA GLN A 236 -18.91 -25.59 9.51
C GLN A 236 -18.61 -24.23 10.15
N LEU A 237 -19.19 -23.99 11.33
CA LEU A 237 -18.90 -22.80 12.14
C LEU A 237 -17.55 -22.93 12.85
#